data_AF-A0A8C4RSI7-F1
#
_entry.id   AF-A0A8C4RSI7-F1
#
_cell.length_a   1.000
_cell.length_b   1.000
_cell.length_c   1.000
_cell.angle_alpha   90.00
_cell.angle_beta   90.00
_cell.angle_gamma   90.00
#
_symmetry.space_group_name_H-M   'P 1'
#
loop_
_entity.id
_entity.type
_entity.pdbx_description
1 polymer ?
#
loop_
_entity_poly.entity_id
_entity_poly.type
_entity_poly.pdbx_seq_one_letter_code
_entity_poly.pdbx_strand_id
1 'polypeptide(L)'
;MEVLSDLERLRVSVVLEDCLEQLAILGRSLPTSSKPSFGDIRSSRSEMRGDHLGDMTSDHSMTRDLDETTFSTTDGLLKVQWDRQFAEAVIKDTLQEVRSTGTFHKLLQAVEMEMDQKAGLQDIIASEEESRQRIKLLQRKLQEIREEKEQEVQRRNEMIAHLKDQRQEKKAKMILEEKYTKKNAELQVFQEQKKCQEQEQDLKNQIEHLKNKTAEELIVHKEMEEFLKKYQTVSTANQQSSSV
;
A
#
# COMPACT_ATOMS: atom_id res chain seq x y z
N MET A 1 -46.03 49.47 27.82
CA MET A 1 -44.63 49.92 27.79
C MET A 1 -44.53 51.03 28.81
N GLU A 2 -43.74 50.84 29.86
CA GLU A 2 -43.68 51.79 30.96
C GLU A 2 -42.87 53.02 30.52
N VAL A 3 -43.51 54.19 30.58
CA VAL A 3 -42.85 55.47 30.32
C VAL A 3 -42.31 55.95 31.66
N LEU A 4 -41.01 56.27 31.70
CA LEU A 4 -40.36 56.78 32.90
C LEU A 4 -40.99 58.13 33.30
N SER A 5 -41.21 58.31 34.60
CA SER A 5 -41.55 59.62 35.16
C SER A 5 -40.42 60.64 34.92
N ASP A 6 -40.74 61.92 35.00
CA ASP A 6 -39.75 62.99 34.75
C ASP A 6 -38.55 62.91 35.70
N LEU A 7 -38.77 62.53 36.96
CA LEU A 7 -37.71 62.32 37.94
C LEU A 7 -36.84 61.11 37.60
N GLU A 8 -37.44 60.00 37.14
CA GLU A 8 -36.70 58.81 36.72
C GLU A 8 -35.89 59.07 35.44
N ARG A 9 -36.49 59.79 34.48
CA ARG A 9 -35.82 60.20 33.24
C ARG A 9 -34.58 61.04 33.52
N LEU A 10 -34.68 62.02 34.43
CA LEU A 10 -33.55 62.85 34.83
C LEU A 10 -32.45 62.01 35.50
N ARG A 11 -32.83 61.13 36.45
CA ARG A 11 -31.87 60.25 37.14
C ARG A 11 -31.15 59.31 36.19
N VAL A 12 -31.87 58.67 35.27
CA VAL A 12 -31.30 57.74 34.28
C VAL A 12 -30.40 58.49 33.29
N SER A 13 -30.79 59.68 32.83
CA SER A 13 -29.99 60.47 31.89
C SER A 13 -28.62 60.85 32.47
N VAL A 14 -28.58 61.30 33.73
CA VAL A 14 -27.32 61.65 34.42
C VAL A 14 -26.37 60.46 34.49
N VAL A 15 -26.89 59.26 34.78
CA VAL A 15 -26.07 58.04 34.83
C VAL A 15 -25.54 57.66 33.45
N LEU A 16 -26.38 57.70 32.42
CA LEU A 16 -25.95 57.37 31.06
C LEU A 16 -24.94 58.38 30.50
N GLU A 17 -25.06 59.66 30.87
CA GLU A 17 -24.08 60.71 30.54
C GLU A 17 -22.71 60.42 31.18
N ASP A 18 -22.68 60.11 32.48
CA ASP A 18 -21.45 59.72 33.18
C ASP A 18 -20.82 58.45 32.55
N CYS A 19 -21.63 57.45 32.19
CA CYS A 19 -21.15 56.26 31.49
C CYS A 19 -20.50 56.59 30.12
N LEU A 20 -21.08 57.53 29.35
CA LEU A 20 -20.48 57.96 28.08
C LEU A 20 -19.16 58.69 28.27
N GLU A 21 -19.05 59.55 29.29
CA GLU A 21 -17.80 60.21 29.64
C GLU A 21 -16.72 59.21 30.03
N GLN A 22 -17.07 58.22 30.86
CA GLN A 22 -16.16 57.14 31.26
C GLN A 22 -15.72 56.28 30.08
N LEU A 23 -16.63 55.89 29.18
CA LEU A 23 -16.30 55.15 27.97
C LEU A 23 -15.43 55.95 27.01
N ALA A 24 -15.61 57.27 26.93
CA ALA A 24 -14.78 58.15 26.13
C ALA A 24 -13.36 58.28 26.70
N ILE A 25 -13.22 58.34 28.03
CA ILE A 25 -11.91 58.33 28.71
C ILE A 25 -11.19 57.00 28.43
N LEU A 26 -11.90 55.87 28.60
CA LEU A 26 -11.37 54.54 28.33
C LEU A 26 -10.95 54.37 26.86
N GLY A 27 -11.68 54.99 25.93
CA GLY A 27 -11.34 54.95 24.50
C GLY A 27 -10.07 55.70 24.13
N ARG A 28 -9.66 56.70 24.93
CA ARG A 28 -8.42 57.47 24.74
C ARG A 28 -7.19 56.77 25.30
N SER A 29 -7.37 55.83 26.24
CA SER A 29 -6.29 55.08 26.87
C SER A 29 -5.99 53.73 26.19
N LEU A 30 -6.85 53.29 25.26
CA LEU A 30 -6.68 52.05 24.50
C LEU A 30 -6.00 52.28 23.13
N PRO A 31 -5.14 51.36 22.67
CA PRO A 31 -4.49 51.49 21.37
C PRO A 31 -5.50 51.35 20.22
N THR A 32 -5.53 52.32 19.32
CA THR A 32 -6.31 52.27 18.09
C THR A 32 -5.46 51.63 16.99
N SER A 33 -5.69 50.36 16.67
CA SER A 33 -5.12 49.82 15.43
C SER A 33 -5.95 50.28 14.23
N SER A 34 -5.28 50.78 13.20
CA SER A 34 -5.87 50.86 11.85
C SER A 34 -6.29 49.46 11.43
N LYS A 35 -7.49 49.35 10.85
CA LYS A 35 -8.17 48.10 10.47
C LYS A 35 -7.21 46.98 10.04
N PRO A 36 -7.21 45.80 10.67
CA PRO A 36 -6.65 44.62 10.02
C PRO A 36 -7.58 44.22 8.87
N SER A 37 -7.03 44.21 7.66
CA SER A 37 -7.67 43.61 6.49
C SER A 37 -7.88 42.12 6.76
N PHE A 38 -9.13 41.65 6.68
CA PHE A 38 -9.52 40.25 6.84
C PHE A 38 -8.90 39.31 5.78
N GLY A 39 -8.16 39.85 4.79
CA GLY A 39 -7.61 39.13 3.65
C GLY A 39 -6.29 38.37 3.90
N ASP A 40 -5.51 38.72 4.93
CA ASP A 40 -4.11 38.26 4.99
C ASP A 40 -3.90 36.95 5.77
N ILE A 41 -4.90 36.47 6.51
CA ILE A 41 -4.77 35.26 7.35
C ILE A 41 -4.91 33.96 6.52
N ARG A 42 -5.47 34.01 5.30
CA ARG A 42 -5.76 32.81 4.51
C ARG A 42 -4.61 32.38 3.58
N SER A 43 -3.60 33.22 3.36
CA SER A 43 -2.57 32.97 2.33
C SER A 43 -1.47 31.98 2.75
N SER A 44 -1.27 31.74 4.06
CA SER A 44 -0.14 30.92 4.53
C SER A 44 -0.41 29.42 4.66
N ARG A 45 -1.57 28.91 4.24
CA ARG A 45 -1.95 27.48 4.45
C ARG A 45 -2.08 26.65 3.17
N SER A 46 -1.71 27.19 2.00
CA SER A 46 -1.85 26.45 0.74
C SER A 46 -0.56 26.43 -0.07
N GLU A 47 0.50 25.84 0.46
CA GLU A 47 1.63 25.38 -0.34
C GLU A 47 2.45 24.35 0.43
N MET A 48 1.98 23.09 0.45
CA MET A 48 2.84 21.89 0.55
C MET A 48 1.97 20.64 0.35
N ARG A 49 1.66 20.33 -0.91
CA ARG A 49 1.41 18.95 -1.36
C ARG A 49 1.96 18.80 -2.75
N GLY A 50 3.17 18.24 -2.82
CA GLY A 50 3.84 17.87 -4.04
C GLY A 50 5.09 17.08 -3.70
N ASP A 51 4.88 15.77 -3.57
CA ASP A 51 5.84 14.70 -3.88
C ASP A 51 7.21 14.69 -3.17
N HIS A 52 7.44 13.70 -2.30
CA HIS A 52 8.54 12.74 -2.46
C HIS A 52 8.56 11.66 -1.37
N LEU A 53 8.67 10.44 -1.87
CA LEU A 53 8.97 9.19 -1.19
C LEU A 53 10.47 9.21 -0.81
N GLY A 54 10.78 9.15 0.49
CA GLY A 54 12.16 9.11 0.98
C GLY A 54 12.24 8.82 2.47
N ASP A 55 12.66 7.60 2.78
CA ASP A 55 13.16 7.13 4.06
C ASP A 55 14.13 8.12 4.72
N MET A 56 13.96 8.41 6.01
CA MET A 56 14.98 8.94 6.93
C MET A 56 14.46 8.84 8.37
N THR A 57 14.95 7.84 9.08
CA THR A 57 15.13 7.87 10.53
C THR A 57 15.98 9.09 10.92
N SER A 58 15.42 10.05 11.66
CA SER A 58 16.18 10.90 12.59
C SER A 58 15.24 11.72 13.45
N ASP A 59 15.53 11.70 14.75
CA ASP A 59 15.05 12.63 15.77
C ASP A 59 14.76 14.04 15.25
N HIS A 60 13.50 14.47 15.38
CA HIS A 60 13.16 15.86 15.69
C HIS A 60 11.78 15.89 16.37
N SER A 61 11.74 15.36 17.59
CA SER A 61 10.84 15.91 18.62
C SER A 61 11.25 17.36 18.85
N MET A 62 10.52 18.32 18.26
CA MET A 62 10.28 19.69 18.77
C MET A 62 9.58 20.49 17.66
N THR A 63 8.31 20.21 17.38
CA THR A 63 7.45 21.19 16.71
C THR A 63 6.03 20.99 17.21
N ARG A 64 5.63 21.79 18.20
CA ARG A 64 4.27 22.33 18.37
C ARG A 64 4.01 23.08 19.68
N ASP A 65 5.04 23.48 20.40
CA ASP A 65 4.81 24.31 21.58
C ASP A 65 5.06 25.79 21.24
N LEU A 66 3.99 26.56 21.44
CA LEU A 66 3.97 28.01 21.66
C LEU A 66 4.02 28.92 20.43
N ASP A 67 2.90 28.97 19.70
CA ASP A 67 2.46 30.20 19.01
C ASP A 67 1.08 30.68 19.53
N GLU A 68 0.72 30.24 20.74
CA GLU A 68 -0.52 30.65 21.44
C GLU A 68 -0.36 32.00 22.15
N THR A 69 0.87 32.38 22.50
CA THR A 69 1.18 33.61 23.24
C THR A 69 1.22 34.86 22.35
N THR A 70 1.49 34.68 21.05
CA THR A 70 1.64 35.76 20.06
C THR A 70 0.30 36.25 19.50
N PHE A 71 -0.78 35.47 19.69
CA PHE A 71 -2.15 35.83 19.29
C PHE A 71 -2.91 36.65 20.35
N SER A 72 -2.35 36.91 21.53
CA SER A 72 -3.17 37.15 22.75
C SER A 72 -3.18 38.58 23.34
N THR A 73 -2.50 39.58 22.81
CA THR A 73 -2.54 40.95 23.42
C THR A 73 -3.10 42.02 22.50
N THR A 74 -2.74 42.03 21.22
CA THR A 74 -3.24 43.01 20.25
C THR A 74 -4.69 42.73 19.85
N ASP A 75 -5.05 41.46 19.63
CA ASP A 75 -6.41 41.05 19.27
C ASP A 75 -7.40 41.24 20.43
N GLY A 76 -6.97 40.93 21.66
CA GLY A 76 -7.75 41.20 22.88
C GLY A 76 -8.01 42.70 23.08
N LEU A 77 -7.00 43.55 22.85
CA LEU A 77 -7.16 45.01 22.94
C LEU A 77 -8.03 45.57 21.83
N LEU A 78 -7.94 45.02 20.61
CA LEU A 78 -8.85 45.35 19.52
C LEU A 78 -10.29 45.02 19.91
N LYS A 79 -10.57 43.79 20.36
CA LYS A 79 -11.90 43.38 20.82
C LYS A 79 -12.45 44.33 21.89
N VAL A 80 -11.65 44.62 22.92
CA VAL A 80 -12.06 45.57 23.98
C VAL A 80 -12.42 46.94 23.40
N GLN A 81 -11.69 47.41 22.38
CA GLN A 81 -12.01 48.67 21.71
C GLN A 81 -13.32 48.60 20.92
N TRP A 82 -13.60 47.48 20.24
CA TRP A 82 -14.88 47.26 19.55
C TRP A 82 -16.05 47.16 20.54
N ASP A 83 -15.90 46.38 21.61
CA ASP A 83 -16.91 46.23 22.67
C ASP A 83 -17.22 47.59 23.33
N ARG A 84 -16.19 48.40 23.57
CA ARG A 84 -16.34 49.77 24.06
C ARG A 84 -17.11 50.67 23.10
N GLN A 85 -16.78 50.64 21.80
CA GLN A 85 -17.49 51.42 20.77
C GLN A 85 -18.96 51.02 20.66
N PHE A 86 -19.24 49.72 20.73
CA PHE A 86 -20.60 49.20 20.75
C PHE A 86 -21.37 49.69 21.99
N ALA A 87 -20.79 49.56 23.18
CA ALA A 87 -21.39 50.06 24.42
C ALA A 87 -21.65 51.58 24.37
N GLU A 88 -20.71 52.35 23.84
CA GLU A 88 -20.85 53.81 23.66
C GLU A 88 -22.04 54.14 22.73
N ALA A 89 -22.17 53.41 21.61
CA ALA A 89 -23.28 53.61 20.68
C ALA A 89 -24.65 53.27 21.32
N VAL A 90 -24.75 52.11 21.98
CA VAL A 90 -25.99 51.67 22.65
C VAL A 90 -26.40 52.64 23.76
N ILE A 91 -25.46 53.06 24.60
CA ILE A 91 -25.73 54.01 25.69
C ILE A 91 -26.14 55.38 25.14
N LYS A 92 -25.49 55.86 24.08
CA LYS A 92 -25.84 57.13 23.43
C LYS A 92 -27.24 57.09 22.84
N ASP A 93 -27.60 56.01 22.16
CA ASP A 93 -28.92 55.81 21.57
C ASP A 93 -30.01 55.70 22.64
N THR A 94 -29.70 55.03 23.76
CA THR A 94 -30.59 54.89 24.92
C THR A 94 -30.77 56.22 25.64
N LEU A 95 -29.71 57.00 25.83
CA LEU A 95 -29.79 58.34 26.43
C LEU A 95 -30.68 59.26 25.60
N GLN A 96 -30.54 59.23 24.27
CA GLN A 96 -31.39 60.01 23.38
C GLN A 96 -32.85 59.56 23.45
N GLU A 97 -33.11 58.25 23.50
CA GLU A 97 -34.45 57.69 23.65
C GLU A 97 -35.09 58.11 25.00
N VAL A 98 -34.38 57.91 26.11
CA VAL A 98 -34.84 58.29 27.45
C VAL A 98 -35.19 59.78 27.52
N ARG A 99 -34.36 60.66 26.96
CA ARG A 99 -34.63 62.12 26.94
C ARG A 99 -35.86 62.49 26.10
N SER A 100 -36.05 61.83 24.96
CA SER A 100 -37.10 62.21 23.99
C SER A 100 -38.45 61.55 24.27
N THR A 101 -38.48 60.24 24.49
CA THR A 101 -39.70 59.43 24.62
C THR A 101 -39.90 58.89 26.03
N GLY A 102 -38.88 58.93 26.90
CA GLY A 102 -38.94 58.35 28.24
C GLY A 102 -38.95 56.82 28.25
N THR A 103 -38.47 56.20 27.17
CA THR A 103 -38.40 54.74 26.98
C THR A 103 -36.95 54.29 26.79
N PHE A 104 -36.70 52.97 26.80
CA PHE A 104 -35.37 52.35 26.65
C PHE A 104 -35.41 51.11 25.74
N HIS A 105 -36.31 51.09 24.76
CA HIS A 105 -36.50 49.96 23.85
C HIS A 105 -35.26 49.63 23.02
N LYS A 106 -34.47 50.64 22.62
CA LYS A 106 -33.24 50.40 21.87
C LYS A 106 -32.23 49.56 22.66
N LEU A 107 -32.16 49.76 23.99
CA LEU A 107 -31.32 48.94 24.86
C LEU A 107 -31.84 47.49 24.91
N LEU A 108 -33.15 47.30 25.05
CA LEU A 108 -33.76 45.97 25.04
C LEU A 108 -33.49 45.24 23.72
N GLN A 109 -33.66 45.92 22.59
CA GLN A 109 -33.40 45.38 21.26
C GLN A 109 -31.92 45.01 21.08
N ALA A 110 -30.99 45.88 21.50
CA ALA A 110 -29.56 45.60 21.41
C ALA A 110 -29.17 44.37 22.25
N VAL A 111 -29.75 44.22 23.44
CA VAL A 111 -29.52 43.05 24.30
C VAL A 111 -30.09 41.78 23.66
N GLU A 112 -31.30 41.83 23.10
CA GLU A 112 -31.91 40.69 22.42
C GLU A 112 -31.09 40.25 21.20
N MET A 113 -30.64 41.20 20.37
CA MET A 113 -29.76 40.90 19.23
C MET A 113 -28.43 40.28 19.64
N GLU A 114 -27.78 40.76 20.70
CA GLU A 114 -26.52 40.18 21.23
C GLU A 114 -26.76 38.78 21.81
N MET A 115 -27.90 38.54 22.46
CA MET A 115 -28.28 37.22 22.96
C MET A 115 -28.45 36.22 21.80
N ASP A 116 -29.16 36.62 20.74
CA ASP A 116 -29.35 35.80 19.54
C ASP A 116 -28.03 35.53 18.83
N GLN A 117 -27.19 36.55 18.67
CA GLN A 117 -25.86 36.41 18.07
C GLN A 117 -24.98 35.44 18.88
N LYS A 118 -25.00 35.55 20.21
CA LYS A 118 -24.26 34.66 21.10
C LYS A 118 -24.77 33.21 20.99
N ALA A 119 -26.08 33.01 20.93
CA ALA A 119 -26.67 31.67 20.75
C ALA A 119 -26.22 31.05 19.41
N GLY A 120 -26.27 31.80 18.31
CA GLY A 120 -25.81 31.32 17.01
C GLY A 120 -24.32 30.95 16.98
N LEU A 121 -23.47 31.72 17.67
CA LEU A 121 -22.05 31.37 17.82
C LEU A 121 -21.85 30.08 18.63
N GLN A 122 -22.65 29.85 19.69
CA GLN A 122 -22.59 28.62 20.48
C GLN A 122 -22.98 27.39 19.65
N ASP A 123 -23.99 27.51 18.80
CA ASP A 123 -24.41 26.43 17.88
C ASP A 123 -23.31 26.11 16.85
N ILE A 124 -22.67 27.13 16.29
CA ILE A 124 -21.52 26.96 15.38
C ILE A 124 -20.38 26.22 16.11
N ILE A 125 -20.03 26.66 17.32
CA ILE A 125 -18.96 26.02 18.11
C ILE A 125 -19.29 24.55 18.40
N ALA A 126 -20.52 24.24 18.81
CA ALA A 126 -20.93 22.87 19.09
C ALA A 126 -20.86 21.98 17.83
N SER A 127 -21.37 22.46 16.70
CA SER A 127 -21.35 21.70 15.43
C SER A 127 -19.95 21.52 14.85
N GLU A 128 -19.05 22.50 15.02
CA GLU A 128 -17.64 22.43 14.64
C GLU A 128 -16.90 21.40 15.50
N GLU A 129 -17.13 21.39 16.82
CA GLU A 129 -16.53 20.41 17.74
C GLU A 129 -16.97 18.98 17.42
N GLU A 130 -18.26 18.75 17.13
CA GLU A 130 -18.73 17.45 16.66
C GLU A 130 -18.05 17.03 15.35
N SER A 131 -17.91 17.95 14.41
CA SER A 131 -17.26 17.70 13.12
C SER A 131 -15.78 17.36 13.30
N ARG A 132 -15.09 18.07 14.21
CA ARG A 132 -13.70 17.80 14.60
C ARG A 132 -13.54 16.42 15.22
N GLN A 133 -14.47 16.00 16.07
CA GLN A 133 -14.47 14.66 16.66
C GLN A 133 -14.70 13.57 15.60
N ARG A 134 -15.63 13.77 14.66
CA ARG A 134 -15.84 12.85 13.52
C ARG A 134 -14.58 12.71 12.67
N ILE A 135 -13.93 13.83 12.33
CA ILE A 135 -12.67 13.83 11.57
C ILE A 135 -11.60 13.04 12.32
N LYS A 136 -11.42 13.27 13.62
CA LYS A 136 -10.43 12.56 14.44
C LYS A 136 -10.70 11.05 14.48
N LEU A 137 -11.96 10.63 14.58
CA LEU A 137 -12.34 9.22 14.55
C LEU A 137 -12.04 8.58 13.19
N LEU A 138 -12.40 9.26 12.10
CA LEU A 138 -12.15 8.76 10.74
C LEU A 138 -10.66 8.67 10.43
N GLN A 139 -9.86 9.64 10.86
CA GLN A 139 -8.40 9.59 10.73
C GLN A 139 -7.81 8.37 11.45
N ARG A 140 -8.29 8.06 12.66
CA ARG A 140 -7.87 6.86 13.40
C ARG A 140 -8.22 5.58 12.65
N LYS A 141 -9.47 5.46 12.16
CA LYS A 141 -9.91 4.29 11.38
C LYS A 141 -9.10 4.12 10.10
N LEU A 142 -8.77 5.22 9.40
CA LEU A 142 -7.95 5.16 8.20
C LEU A 142 -6.52 4.69 8.51
N GLN A 143 -5.95 5.14 9.63
CA GLN A 143 -4.63 4.71 10.08
C GLN A 143 -4.62 3.21 10.44
N GLU A 144 -5.62 2.74 11.19
CA GLU A 144 -5.77 1.32 11.54
C GLU A 144 -5.88 0.43 10.29
N ILE A 145 -6.73 0.80 9.32
CA ILE A 145 -6.87 0.05 8.06
C ILE A 145 -5.54 0.05 7.29
N ARG A 146 -4.84 1.18 7.25
CA ARG A 146 -3.55 1.29 6.55
C ARG A 146 -2.52 0.32 7.16
N GLU A 147 -2.41 0.29 8.48
CA GLU A 147 -1.50 -0.62 9.20
C GLU A 147 -1.86 -2.09 8.98
N GLU A 148 -3.15 -2.43 9.03
CA GLU A 148 -3.62 -3.80 8.77
C GLU A 148 -3.28 -4.25 7.34
N LYS A 149 -3.49 -3.38 6.34
CA LYS A 149 -3.15 -3.69 4.94
C LYS A 149 -1.66 -3.83 4.71
N GLU A 150 -0.84 -3.02 5.36
CA GLU A 150 0.62 -3.14 5.30
C GLU A 150 1.09 -4.49 5.87
N GLN A 151 0.54 -4.90 7.03
CA GLN A 151 0.85 -6.20 7.63
C GLN A 151 0.39 -7.38 6.75
N GLU A 152 -0.77 -7.29 6.11
CA GLU A 152 -1.24 -8.31 5.17
C GLU A 152 -0.33 -8.41 3.94
N VAL A 153 0.14 -7.28 3.39
CA VAL A 153 1.10 -7.27 2.29
C VAL A 153 2.41 -7.93 2.71
N GLN A 154 2.93 -7.59 3.89
CA GLN A 154 4.14 -8.19 4.42
C GLN A 154 4.01 -9.71 4.58
N ARG A 155 2.91 -10.19 5.17
CA ARG A 155 2.63 -11.64 5.29
C ARG A 155 2.55 -12.35 3.95
N ARG A 156 1.93 -11.71 2.94
CA ARG A 156 1.87 -12.27 1.58
C ARG A 156 3.25 -12.33 0.93
N ASN A 157 4.08 -11.31 1.12
CA ASN A 157 5.44 -11.28 0.59
C ASN A 157 6.30 -12.40 1.19
N GLU A 158 6.19 -12.64 2.50
CA GLU A 158 6.86 -13.76 3.17
C GLU A 158 6.39 -15.11 2.63
N MET A 159 5.08 -15.29 2.42
CA MET A 159 4.53 -16.51 1.82
C MET A 159 5.04 -16.72 0.39
N ILE A 160 5.11 -15.66 -0.42
CA ILE A 160 5.65 -15.71 -1.79
C ILE A 160 7.12 -16.13 -1.76
N ALA A 161 7.92 -15.58 -0.84
CA ALA A 161 9.33 -15.95 -0.69
C ALA A 161 9.49 -17.43 -0.35
N HIS A 162 8.77 -17.91 0.68
CA HIS A 162 8.79 -19.31 1.07
C HIS A 162 8.36 -20.26 -0.06
N LEU A 163 7.28 -19.94 -0.80
CA LEU A 163 6.84 -20.74 -1.94
C LEU A 163 7.83 -20.71 -3.11
N LYS A 164 8.56 -19.60 -3.29
CA LYS A 164 9.62 -19.50 -4.29
C LYS A 164 10.78 -20.43 -3.95
N ASP A 165 11.18 -20.47 -2.68
CA ASP A 165 12.26 -21.35 -2.21
C ASP A 165 11.89 -22.82 -2.35
N GLN A 166 10.68 -23.21 -1.93
CA GLN A 166 10.18 -24.59 -2.12
C GLN A 166 10.17 -25.02 -3.60
N ARG A 167 9.78 -24.09 -4.49
CA ARG A 167 9.79 -24.36 -5.93
C ARG A 167 11.21 -24.54 -6.46
N GLN A 168 12.14 -23.70 -6.02
CA GLN A 168 13.55 -23.78 -6.39
C GLN A 168 14.17 -25.11 -5.94
N GLU A 169 13.89 -25.53 -4.69
CA GLU A 169 14.35 -26.79 -4.13
C GLU A 169 13.82 -28.00 -4.91
N LYS A 170 12.50 -28.05 -5.15
CA LYS A 170 11.88 -29.13 -5.95
C LYS A 170 12.46 -29.18 -7.36
N LYS A 171 12.69 -28.02 -7.99
CA LYS A 171 13.32 -27.95 -9.32
C LYS A 171 14.73 -28.52 -9.31
N ALA A 172 15.55 -28.18 -8.31
CA ALA A 172 16.90 -28.71 -8.16
C ALA A 172 16.90 -30.24 -7.99
N LYS A 173 16.01 -30.76 -7.13
CA LYS A 173 15.87 -32.20 -6.90
C LYS A 173 15.44 -32.95 -8.16
N MET A 174 14.44 -32.43 -8.88
CA MET A 174 13.95 -33.01 -10.13
C MET A 174 15.04 -33.08 -11.21
N ILE A 175 15.83 -32.02 -11.39
CA ILE A 175 16.94 -32.02 -12.37
C ILE A 175 17.99 -33.07 -12.02
N LEU A 176 18.29 -33.28 -10.74
CA LEU A 176 19.25 -34.30 -10.30
C LEU A 176 18.71 -35.71 -10.55
N GLU A 177 17.44 -35.94 -10.22
CA GLU A 177 16.76 -37.22 -10.43
C GLU A 177 16.65 -37.56 -11.92
N GLU A 178 16.34 -36.57 -12.77
CA GLU A 178 16.32 -36.71 -14.23
C GLU A 178 17.69 -37.15 -14.77
N LYS A 179 18.77 -36.48 -14.35
CA LYS A 179 20.14 -36.84 -14.76
C LYS A 179 20.52 -38.26 -14.32
N TYR A 180 20.20 -38.62 -13.09
CA TYR A 180 20.50 -39.95 -12.55
C TYR A 180 19.74 -41.04 -13.32
N THR A 181 18.42 -40.86 -13.48
CA THR A 181 17.55 -41.82 -14.16
C THR A 181 17.96 -42.01 -15.62
N LYS A 182 18.26 -40.91 -16.33
CA LYS A 182 18.77 -40.96 -17.70
C LYS A 182 20.07 -41.75 -17.80
N LYS A 183 21.06 -41.42 -16.96
CA LYS A 183 22.36 -42.10 -16.99
C LYS A 183 22.25 -43.58 -16.63
N ASN A 184 21.35 -43.93 -15.71
CA ASN A 184 21.08 -45.32 -15.34
C ASN A 184 20.46 -46.09 -16.52
N ALA A 185 19.45 -45.52 -17.19
CA ALA A 185 18.81 -46.13 -18.35
C ALA A 185 19.80 -46.30 -19.52
N GLU A 186 20.60 -45.28 -19.83
CA GLU A 186 21.65 -45.34 -20.86
C GLU A 186 22.67 -46.44 -20.57
N LEU A 187 23.11 -46.55 -19.31
CA LEU A 187 24.06 -47.59 -18.91
C LEU A 187 23.45 -48.99 -19.05
N GLN A 188 22.19 -49.17 -18.67
CA GLN A 188 21.50 -50.45 -18.80
C GLN A 188 21.38 -50.86 -20.27
N VAL A 189 20.97 -49.95 -21.15
CA VAL A 189 20.92 -50.21 -22.60
C VAL A 189 22.30 -50.56 -23.15
N PHE A 190 23.33 -49.81 -22.77
CA PHE A 190 24.71 -50.07 -23.21
C PHE A 190 25.21 -51.45 -22.77
N GLN A 191 24.95 -51.83 -21.52
CA GLN A 191 25.35 -53.14 -20.98
C GLN A 191 24.64 -54.29 -21.71
N GLU A 192 23.32 -54.20 -21.88
CA GLU A 192 22.56 -55.22 -22.59
C GLU A 192 22.98 -55.32 -24.05
N GLN A 193 23.20 -54.18 -24.73
CA GLN A 193 23.68 -54.16 -26.11
C GLN A 193 25.04 -54.85 -26.24
N LYS A 194 25.99 -54.58 -25.33
CA LYS A 194 27.30 -55.22 -25.34
C LYS A 194 27.18 -56.73 -25.13
N LYS A 195 26.33 -57.18 -24.21
CA LYS A 195 26.08 -58.60 -23.96
C LYS A 195 25.49 -59.29 -25.18
N CYS A 196 24.51 -58.68 -25.85
CA CYS A 196 23.96 -59.19 -27.11
C CYS A 196 25.01 -59.27 -28.21
N GLN A 197 25.89 -58.26 -28.34
CA GLN A 197 26.98 -58.26 -29.32
C GLN A 197 27.97 -59.41 -29.08
N GLU A 198 28.37 -59.64 -27.83
CA GLU A 198 29.25 -60.76 -27.47
C GLU A 198 28.59 -62.11 -27.82
N GLN A 199 27.32 -62.30 -27.46
CA GLN A 199 26.57 -63.51 -27.80
C GLN A 199 26.39 -63.71 -29.31
N GLU A 200 26.13 -62.64 -30.06
CA GLU A 200 26.01 -62.68 -31.52
C GLU A 200 27.35 -63.05 -32.17
N GLN A 201 28.46 -62.52 -31.64
CA GLN A 201 29.79 -62.87 -32.12
C GLN A 201 30.13 -64.34 -31.86
N ASP A 202 29.78 -64.87 -30.69
CA ASP A 202 29.96 -66.29 -30.38
C ASP A 202 29.16 -67.19 -31.32
N LEU A 203 27.89 -66.84 -31.59
CA LEU A 203 27.06 -67.57 -32.55
C LEU A 203 27.62 -67.49 -33.97
N LYS A 204 28.14 -66.33 -34.39
CA LYS A 204 28.82 -66.16 -35.69
C LYS A 204 30.04 -67.07 -35.81
N ASN A 205 30.88 -67.11 -34.78
CA ASN A 205 32.06 -67.98 -34.73
C ASN A 205 31.66 -69.46 -34.83
N GLN A 206 30.57 -69.88 -34.15
CA GLN A 206 30.04 -71.24 -34.24
C GLN A 206 29.52 -71.57 -35.64
N ILE A 207 28.78 -70.65 -36.27
CA ILE A 207 28.30 -70.82 -37.65
C ILE A 207 29.48 -70.98 -38.62
N GLU A 208 30.53 -70.16 -38.48
CA GLU A 208 31.73 -70.26 -39.30
C GLU A 208 32.45 -71.60 -39.11
N HIS A 209 32.59 -72.04 -37.86
CA HIS A 209 33.17 -73.34 -37.56
C HIS A 209 32.38 -74.50 -38.19
N LEU A 210 31.04 -74.49 -38.05
CA LEU A 210 30.18 -75.51 -38.65
C LEU A 210 30.23 -75.48 -40.19
N LYS A 211 30.31 -74.30 -40.80
CA LYS A 211 30.48 -74.16 -42.25
C LYS A 211 31.78 -74.78 -42.73
N ASN A 212 32.89 -74.53 -42.03
CA ASN A 212 34.19 -75.12 -42.38
C ASN A 212 34.14 -76.64 -42.28
N LYS A 213 33.57 -77.18 -41.20
CA LYS A 213 33.40 -78.63 -41.02
C LYS A 213 32.51 -79.26 -42.11
N THR A 214 31.43 -78.58 -42.50
CA THR A 214 30.56 -79.03 -43.60
C THR A 214 31.31 -79.03 -44.94
N ALA A 215 32.13 -78.01 -45.21
CA ALA A 215 32.93 -77.94 -46.41
C ALA A 215 33.99 -79.06 -46.47
N GLU A 216 34.64 -79.36 -45.35
CA GLU A 216 35.55 -80.50 -45.21
C GLU A 216 34.83 -81.82 -45.49
N GLU A 217 33.66 -82.06 -44.87
CA GLU A 217 32.85 -83.26 -45.13
C GLU A 217 32.44 -83.38 -46.60
N LEU A 218 32.08 -82.28 -47.27
CA LEU A 218 31.77 -82.27 -48.71
C LEU A 218 32.98 -82.63 -49.58
N ILE A 219 34.18 -82.15 -49.25
CA ILE A 219 35.42 -82.48 -49.97
C ILE A 219 35.71 -83.98 -49.82
N VAL A 220 35.73 -84.48 -48.59
CA VAL A 220 35.98 -85.90 -48.30
C VAL A 220 34.93 -86.78 -48.96
N HIS A 221 33.66 -86.40 -48.91
CA HIS A 221 32.58 -87.14 -49.56
C HIS A 221 32.78 -87.19 -51.08
N LYS A 222 33.13 -86.06 -51.71
CA LYS A 222 33.42 -86.01 -53.15
C LYS A 222 34.62 -86.89 -53.51
N GLU A 223 35.71 -86.82 -52.76
CA GLU A 223 36.88 -87.68 -52.96
C GLU A 223 36.53 -89.16 -52.83
N MET A 224 35.69 -89.51 -51.86
CA MET A 224 35.21 -90.88 -51.66
C MET A 224 34.29 -91.34 -52.80
N GLU A 225 33.39 -90.50 -53.30
CA GLU A 225 32.58 -90.80 -54.49
C GLU A 225 33.45 -91.02 -55.73
N GLU A 226 34.45 -90.16 -55.95
CA GLU A 226 35.39 -90.30 -57.06
C GLU A 226 36.19 -91.61 -56.95
N PHE A 227 36.66 -91.96 -55.75
CA PHE A 227 37.33 -93.24 -55.49
C PHE A 227 36.42 -94.43 -55.82
N LEU A 228 35.18 -94.41 -55.34
CA LEU A 228 34.20 -95.48 -55.60
C LEU A 228 33.86 -95.60 -57.10
N LYS A 229 33.65 -94.47 -57.81
CA LYS A 229 33.41 -94.47 -59.27
C LYS A 229 34.59 -95.07 -60.03
N LYS A 230 35.84 -94.74 -59.66
CA LYS A 230 37.05 -95.35 -60.25
C LYS A 230 37.06 -96.87 -60.05
N TYR A 231 36.76 -97.34 -58.84
CA TYR A 231 36.71 -98.77 -58.55
C TYR A 231 35.62 -99.49 -59.37
N GLN A 232 34.44 -98.88 -59.49
CA GLN A 232 33.32 -99.45 -60.23
C GLN A 232 33.58 -99.50 -61.74
N THR A 233 34.23 -98.48 -62.32
CA THR A 233 34.66 -98.48 -63.73
C THR A 233 35.71 -99.54 -64.02
N VAL A 234 36.67 -99.78 -63.11
CA VAL A 234 37.66 -100.87 -63.23
C VAL A 234 36.99 -102.25 -63.09
N SER A 235 36.00 -102.39 -62.20
CA SER A 235 35.23 -103.64 -62.05
C SER A 235 34.36 -103.94 -63.28
N THR A 236 33.72 -102.93 -63.89
CA THR A 236 32.97 -103.08 -65.15
C THR A 236 33.88 -103.30 -66.35
N ALA A 237 35.07 -102.70 -66.39
CA ALA A 237 36.07 -102.96 -67.43
C ALA A 237 36.61 -104.39 -67.34
N ASN A 238 36.87 -104.92 -66.14
CA ASN A 238 37.25 -106.31 -65.95
C ASN A 238 36.13 -107.32 -66.24
N GLN A 239 34.85 -106.92 -66.11
CA GLN A 239 33.72 -107.75 -66.56
C GLN A 239 33.55 -107.75 -68.08
N GLN A 240 33.93 -106.67 -68.79
CA GLN A 240 33.95 -106.64 -70.26
C GLN A 240 35.15 -107.40 -70.85
N SER A 241 36.30 -107.45 -70.16
CA SER A 241 37.47 -108.27 -70.53
C SER A 241 37.33 -109.77 -70.24
N SER A 242 36.29 -110.18 -69.51
CA SER A 242 36.02 -111.59 -69.19
C SER A 242 34.86 -112.19 -70.00
N SER A 243 34.33 -111.47 -71.00
CA SER A 243 33.22 -111.93 -71.86
C SER A 243 33.48 -111.83 -73.38
N VAL A 244 34.71 -111.59 -73.84
CA VAL A 244 35.12 -111.82 -75.25
C VAL A 244 36.55 -112.33 -75.30
#